data_AF-A0A966FD00-F1
#
_entry.id   AF-A0A966FD00-F1
#
_cell.length_a   1.000
_cell.length_b   1.000
_cell.length_c   1.000
_cell.angle_alpha   90.00
_cell.angle_beta   90.00
_cell.angle_gamma   90.00
#
_symmetry.space_group_name_H-M   'P 1'
#
loop_
_entity.id
_entity.type
_entity.pdbx_description
1 polymer ?
#
loop_
_entity_poly.entity_id
_entity_poly.type
_entity_poly.pdbx_seq_one_letter_code
_entity_poly.pdbx_strand_id
1 'polypeptide(L)'
;MLQATSGVSSSVPPSAVDRSAFSSVAASAGMPLDQYKIIRRNGSVAPFEPGKISIALTKAFIAVNGGQGAASARVRELVEQLTDSAVGALLRRQPHGGTFHIEDIQDQVELALMRSGEHDVARAYVLYREQRNRERATAVPAAAAALNVNHDGSLRPLDVAALTGKIEAACTGLGDAVEVGKILGRTLKDLYDGVMVTEVRKCAILAARSLIEQDPAYGYVTARLLLNNICCEILGEEVVQSEMATRYADYFPKFIKRGIEAELLNEELGRFDLARLAQALEAERDLQFNYLGLQTLFDRYFLHVEERRIELPQAFFMRVAMGLALNEVDRDARAIEFYRLLSSFDFMSSTPTLFNSGTRRSQLSSCYLTTVADDLDGIYEALKENALLSKFAGGLGNDWSNVRALGSRIKGTNGKSQG
;
A
#
# COMPACT_ATOMS: atom_id res chain seq x y z
N MET A 1 -61.50 -26.82 18.53
CA MET A 1 -61.69 -26.59 19.98
C MET A 1 -60.60 -25.63 20.41
N LEU A 2 -60.76 -24.33 20.67
CA LEU A 2 -61.88 -23.38 20.88
C LEU A 2 -61.48 -22.04 20.17
N GLN A 3 -62.32 -21.44 19.30
CA GLN A 3 -63.12 -20.19 19.48
C GLN A 3 -62.32 -18.94 19.94
N ALA A 4 -62.10 -17.90 19.10
CA ALA A 4 -62.99 -16.75 18.70
C ALA A 4 -63.16 -15.72 19.85
N THR A 5 -62.98 -14.38 19.73
CA THR A 5 -63.52 -13.37 18.80
C THR A 5 -62.86 -11.96 18.94
N SER A 6 -62.99 -11.12 17.88
CA SER A 6 -63.09 -9.63 17.80
C SER A 6 -61.95 -8.74 18.33
N GLY A 7 -61.44 -7.69 17.67
CA GLY A 7 -61.95 -6.85 16.57
C GLY A 7 -62.23 -5.42 17.08
N VAL A 8 -61.24 -4.51 17.03
CA VAL A 8 -61.45 -3.05 17.15
C VAL A 8 -60.51 -2.31 16.19
N SER A 9 -61.13 -1.46 15.37
CA SER A 9 -60.56 -0.55 14.39
C SER A 9 -60.12 0.76 15.05
N SER A 10 -58.92 1.26 14.72
CA SER A 10 -58.58 2.68 14.92
C SER A 10 -57.80 3.23 13.72
N SER A 11 -58.52 4.01 12.91
CA SER A 11 -58.02 4.90 11.87
C SER A 11 -57.47 6.19 12.49
N VAL A 12 -56.21 6.54 12.19
CA VAL A 12 -55.62 7.86 12.45
C VAL A 12 -54.92 8.32 11.16
N PRO A 13 -55.11 9.59 10.72
CA PRO A 13 -54.89 10.04 9.35
C PRO A 13 -53.42 10.36 9.02
N PRO A 14 -53.05 10.45 7.72
CA PRO A 14 -51.71 10.84 7.32
C PRO A 14 -51.45 12.31 7.67
N SER A 15 -50.31 12.54 8.31
CA SER A 15 -49.84 13.87 8.71
C SER A 15 -49.71 14.80 7.49
N ALA A 16 -50.33 15.96 7.61
CA ALA A 16 -50.18 17.06 6.69
C ALA A 16 -48.70 17.50 6.67
N VAL A 17 -48.07 17.36 5.50
CA VAL A 17 -46.79 18.00 5.22
C VAL A 17 -47.03 19.51 5.24
N ASP A 18 -46.44 20.15 6.23
CA ASP A 18 -46.52 21.58 6.47
C ASP A 18 -45.96 22.34 5.26
N ARG A 19 -46.86 22.87 4.42
CA ARG A 19 -46.56 23.68 3.22
C ARG A 19 -46.38 25.17 3.56
N SER A 20 -45.96 25.52 4.78
CA SER A 20 -45.89 26.91 5.24
C SER A 20 -44.48 27.51 5.39
N ALA A 21 -43.42 26.89 4.85
CA ALA A 21 -42.05 27.42 4.93
C ALA A 21 -41.51 28.03 3.62
N PHE A 22 -42.36 28.42 2.67
CA PHE A 22 -41.97 29.33 1.58
C PHE A 22 -42.29 30.78 1.99
N SER A 23 -41.49 31.30 2.92
CA SER A 23 -41.42 32.75 3.11
C SER A 23 -40.66 33.34 1.93
N SER A 24 -41.36 34.16 1.16
CA SER A 24 -40.81 35.03 0.12
C SER A 24 -39.71 35.93 0.70
N VAL A 25 -38.45 35.63 0.39
CA VAL A 25 -37.38 36.61 0.57
C VAL A 25 -37.39 37.53 -0.65
N ALA A 26 -38.22 38.56 -0.57
CA ALA A 26 -38.05 39.74 -1.38
C ALA A 26 -36.91 40.60 -0.78
N ALA A 27 -36.18 41.27 -1.67
CA ALA A 27 -35.12 42.25 -1.43
C ALA A 27 -33.68 41.73 -1.33
N SER A 28 -33.11 41.50 -2.50
CA SER A 28 -31.71 41.75 -2.87
C SER A 28 -31.34 43.23 -2.65
N ALA A 29 -31.09 43.63 -1.40
CA ALA A 29 -30.49 44.92 -1.09
C ALA A 29 -29.58 44.83 0.14
N GLY A 30 -28.26 44.77 -0.09
CA GLY A 30 -27.26 45.20 0.90
C GLY A 30 -26.44 44.14 1.65
N MET A 31 -25.98 43.06 0.99
CA MET A 31 -24.83 42.30 1.52
C MET A 31 -23.53 42.85 0.91
N PRO A 32 -22.47 43.12 1.72
CA PRO A 32 -21.21 43.65 1.21
C PRO A 32 -20.46 42.58 0.39
N LEU A 33 -20.67 42.59 -0.93
CA LEU A 33 -20.00 41.71 -1.89
C LEU A 33 -18.46 41.91 -1.91
N ASP A 34 -17.99 43.06 -1.42
CA ASP A 34 -16.56 43.44 -1.34
C ASP A 34 -15.74 42.55 -0.39
N GLN A 35 -16.42 41.80 0.49
CA GLN A 35 -15.80 40.87 1.44
C GLN A 35 -15.54 39.48 0.83
N TYR A 36 -15.90 39.25 -0.44
CA TYR A 36 -15.76 37.98 -1.12
C TYR A 36 -14.75 38.04 -2.25
N LYS A 37 -13.89 37.02 -2.30
CA LYS A 37 -12.84 36.88 -3.32
C LYS A 37 -12.94 35.53 -4.01
N ILE A 38 -12.44 35.45 -5.24
CA ILE A 38 -12.39 34.23 -6.04
C ILE A 38 -10.94 33.84 -6.26
N ILE A 39 -10.60 32.59 -5.93
CA ILE A 39 -9.33 31.97 -6.31
C ILE A 39 -9.51 31.38 -7.70
N ARG A 40 -8.83 31.97 -8.69
CA ARG A 40 -8.79 31.45 -10.06
C ARG A 40 -7.93 30.20 -10.13
N ARG A 41 -8.11 29.39 -11.18
CA ARG A 41 -7.38 28.12 -11.39
C ARG A 41 -5.86 28.25 -11.44
N ASN A 42 -5.33 29.45 -11.68
CA ASN A 42 -3.89 29.76 -11.68
C ASN A 42 -3.37 30.29 -10.33
N GLY A 43 -4.18 30.20 -9.26
CA GLY A 43 -3.84 30.70 -7.92
C GLY A 43 -4.03 32.21 -7.73
N SER A 44 -4.35 32.97 -8.78
CA SER A 44 -4.59 34.42 -8.65
C SER A 44 -5.94 34.72 -7.99
N VAL A 45 -5.98 35.78 -7.19
CA VAL A 45 -7.18 36.20 -6.45
C VAL A 45 -7.85 37.36 -7.19
N ALA A 46 -9.16 37.28 -7.39
CA ALA A 46 -9.98 38.30 -8.05
C ALA A 46 -11.20 38.66 -7.19
N PRO A 47 -11.79 39.85 -7.35
CA PRO A 47 -13.04 40.21 -6.67
C PRO A 47 -14.20 39.29 -7.12
N PHE A 48 -15.13 39.01 -6.22
CA PHE A 48 -16.34 38.25 -6.53
C PHE A 48 -17.35 39.14 -7.28
N GLU A 49 -17.62 38.79 -8.54
CA GLU A 49 -18.52 39.55 -9.43
C GLU A 49 -19.68 38.67 -9.90
N PRO A 50 -20.89 38.81 -9.31
CA PRO A 50 -22.09 38.07 -9.73
C PRO A 50 -22.43 38.19 -11.22
N GLY A 51 -22.12 39.32 -11.84
CA GLY A 51 -22.33 39.54 -13.27
C GLY A 51 -21.62 38.51 -14.17
N LYS A 52 -20.48 37.96 -13.74
CA LYS A 52 -19.77 36.90 -14.49
C LYS A 52 -20.55 35.58 -14.51
N ILE A 53 -21.32 35.29 -13.45
CA ILE A 53 -22.20 34.11 -13.38
C ILE A 53 -23.36 34.28 -14.36
N SER A 54 -24.02 35.44 -14.35
CA SER A 54 -25.10 35.78 -15.29
C SER A 54 -24.64 35.69 -16.75
N ILE A 55 -23.44 36.18 -17.08
CA ILE A 55 -22.86 36.06 -18.43
C ILE A 55 -22.63 34.59 -18.82
N ALA A 56 -22.14 33.77 -17.90
CA ALA A 56 -21.89 32.35 -18.15
C ALA A 56 -23.20 31.59 -18.39
N LEU A 57 -24.22 31.83 -17.57
CA LEU A 57 -25.57 31.28 -17.74
C LEU A 57 -26.19 31.73 -19.07
N THR A 58 -26.12 33.01 -19.39
CA THR A 58 -26.64 33.55 -20.67
C THR A 58 -26.01 32.85 -21.87
N LYS A 59 -24.69 32.62 -21.85
CA LYS A 59 -23.99 31.87 -22.91
C LYS A 59 -24.49 30.43 -23.02
N ALA A 60 -24.80 29.78 -21.90
CA ALA A 60 -25.35 28.43 -21.88
C ALA A 60 -26.75 28.39 -22.54
N PHE A 61 -27.62 29.34 -22.20
CA PHE A 61 -28.94 29.45 -22.80
C PHE A 61 -28.88 29.80 -24.30
N ILE A 62 -27.95 30.67 -24.73
CA ILE A 62 -27.72 30.97 -26.15
C ILE A 62 -27.30 29.70 -26.92
N ALA A 63 -26.43 28.87 -26.32
CA ALA A 63 -25.90 27.69 -26.96
C ALA A 63 -26.99 26.64 -27.28
N VAL A 64 -28.06 26.57 -26.47
CA VAL A 64 -29.17 25.62 -26.66
C VAL A 64 -30.33 26.23 -27.44
N ASN A 65 -30.76 27.45 -27.09
CA ASN A 65 -31.97 28.07 -27.65
C ASN A 65 -31.71 28.93 -28.91
N GLY A 66 -30.44 29.07 -29.32
CA GLY A 66 -30.03 29.93 -30.43
C GLY A 66 -30.10 31.42 -30.09
N GLY A 67 -29.47 32.26 -30.93
CA GLY A 67 -29.35 33.71 -30.69
C GLY A 67 -30.68 34.47 -30.61
N GLN A 68 -31.74 33.97 -31.25
CA GLN A 68 -33.09 34.54 -31.20
C GLN A 68 -33.81 34.24 -29.88
N GLY A 69 -33.55 33.07 -29.25
CA GLY A 69 -34.14 32.69 -27.96
C GLY A 69 -33.56 33.44 -26.77
N ALA A 70 -32.31 33.89 -26.87
CA ALA A 70 -31.59 34.61 -25.81
C ALA A 70 -32.04 36.06 -25.58
N ALA A 71 -32.73 36.66 -26.56
CA ALA A 71 -33.34 37.98 -26.40
C ALA A 71 -34.70 37.94 -25.69
N SER A 72 -35.26 36.75 -25.45
CA SER A 72 -36.56 36.57 -24.80
C SER A 72 -36.53 37.06 -23.35
N ALA A 73 -37.53 37.86 -22.97
CA ALA A 73 -37.68 38.35 -21.59
C ALA A 73 -37.70 37.20 -20.57
N ARG A 74 -38.31 36.06 -20.93
CA ARG A 74 -38.35 34.84 -20.12
C ARG A 74 -36.97 34.29 -19.78
N VAL A 75 -36.03 34.32 -20.74
CA VAL A 75 -34.67 33.79 -20.52
C VAL A 75 -33.87 34.73 -19.62
N ARG A 76 -34.05 36.05 -19.74
CA ARG A 76 -33.37 37.02 -18.87
C ARG A 76 -33.83 36.88 -17.42
N GLU A 77 -35.14 36.76 -17.20
CA GLU A 77 -35.72 36.55 -15.88
C GLU A 77 -35.23 35.25 -15.25
N LEU A 78 -35.18 34.17 -16.04
CA LEU A 78 -34.69 32.87 -15.57
C LEU A 78 -33.18 32.90 -15.24
N VAL A 79 -32.37 33.57 -16.05
CA VAL A 79 -30.93 33.74 -15.78
C VAL A 79 -30.70 34.56 -14.51
N GLU A 80 -31.51 35.60 -14.27
CA GLU A 80 -31.45 36.41 -13.06
C GLU A 80 -31.80 35.58 -11.83
N GLN A 81 -32.91 34.84 -11.85
CA GLN A 81 -33.32 33.93 -10.77
C GLN A 81 -32.27 32.85 -10.48
N LEU A 82 -31.66 32.26 -11.53
CA LEU A 82 -30.60 31.27 -11.40
C LEU A 82 -29.31 31.85 -10.82
N THR A 83 -28.96 33.08 -11.23
CA THR A 83 -27.80 33.80 -10.72
C THR A 83 -27.98 34.09 -9.23
N ASP A 84 -29.15 34.59 -8.83
CA ASP A 84 -29.46 34.88 -7.43
C ASP A 84 -29.50 33.61 -6.57
N SER A 85 -30.02 32.51 -7.11
CA SER A 85 -30.02 31.20 -6.45
C SER A 85 -28.59 30.70 -6.19
N ALA A 86 -27.72 30.76 -7.20
CA ALA A 86 -26.32 30.34 -7.09
C ALA A 86 -25.51 31.24 -6.14
N VAL A 87 -25.65 32.56 -6.26
CA VAL A 87 -25.01 33.54 -5.37
C VAL A 87 -25.49 33.36 -3.94
N GLY A 88 -26.80 33.25 -3.73
CA GLY A 88 -27.38 33.02 -2.41
C GLY A 88 -26.88 31.71 -1.77
N ALA A 89 -26.68 30.65 -2.56
CA ALA A 89 -26.11 29.40 -2.07
C ALA A 89 -24.64 29.52 -1.64
N LEU A 90 -23.82 30.26 -2.41
CA LEU A 90 -22.42 30.54 -2.05
C LEU A 90 -22.32 31.36 -0.77
N LEU A 91 -23.10 32.44 -0.67
CA LEU A 91 -23.06 33.37 0.47
C LEU A 91 -23.58 32.72 1.76
N ARG A 92 -24.62 31.88 1.70
CA ARG A 92 -25.11 31.12 2.87
C ARG A 92 -24.04 30.20 3.47
N ARG A 93 -23.11 29.72 2.65
CA ARG A 93 -22.04 28.82 3.07
C ARG A 93 -20.91 29.55 3.80
N GLN A 94 -20.73 30.85 3.57
CA GLN A 94 -19.76 31.70 4.24
C GLN A 94 -20.34 33.09 4.59
N PRO A 95 -21.11 33.21 5.68
CA PRO A 95 -21.84 34.44 6.02
C PRO A 95 -20.96 35.63 6.46
N HIS A 96 -19.66 35.42 6.75
CA HIS A 96 -18.75 36.45 7.26
C HIS A 96 -17.68 36.88 6.24
N GLY A 97 -17.90 36.64 4.94
CA GLY A 97 -16.90 36.90 3.91
C GLY A 97 -15.88 35.75 3.77
N GLY A 98 -15.14 35.73 2.67
CA GLY A 98 -14.13 34.70 2.41
C GLY A 98 -13.76 34.51 0.94
N THR A 99 -13.05 33.42 0.66
CA THR A 99 -12.57 33.07 -0.68
C THR A 99 -13.28 31.83 -1.20
N PHE A 100 -13.86 31.92 -2.40
CA PHE A 100 -14.40 30.75 -3.12
C PHE A 100 -13.39 30.28 -4.16
N HIS A 101 -13.26 28.97 -4.35
CA HIS A 101 -12.58 28.45 -5.52
C HIS A 101 -13.49 28.60 -6.74
N ILE A 102 -12.93 28.85 -7.92
CA ILE A 102 -13.75 29.03 -9.13
C ILE A 102 -14.57 27.78 -9.51
N GLU A 103 -14.11 26.60 -9.10
CA GLU A 103 -14.89 25.35 -9.26
C GLU A 103 -16.14 25.35 -8.36
N ASP A 104 -16.07 25.88 -7.13
CA ASP A 104 -17.22 25.94 -6.22
C ASP A 104 -18.36 26.78 -6.85
N ILE A 105 -18.00 27.85 -7.56
CA ILE A 105 -18.97 28.70 -8.26
C ILE A 105 -19.61 27.94 -9.41
N GLN A 106 -18.82 27.18 -10.19
CA GLN A 106 -19.34 26.38 -11.30
C GLN A 106 -20.29 25.29 -10.81
N ASP A 107 -19.95 24.62 -9.70
CA ASP A 107 -20.80 23.59 -9.11
C ASP A 107 -22.15 24.16 -8.63
N GLN A 108 -22.16 25.38 -8.06
CA GLN A 108 -23.41 26.04 -7.69
C GLN A 108 -24.26 26.47 -8.90
N VAL A 109 -23.61 26.85 -10.01
CA VAL A 109 -24.30 27.18 -11.27
C VAL A 109 -24.94 25.93 -11.88
N GLU A 110 -24.22 24.81 -11.91
CA GLU A 110 -24.77 23.52 -12.38
C GLU A 110 -25.94 23.05 -11.52
N LEU A 111 -25.78 23.13 -10.18
CA LEU A 111 -26.84 22.75 -9.25
C LEU A 111 -28.09 23.63 -9.41
N ALA A 112 -27.93 24.94 -9.64
CA ALA A 112 -29.04 25.86 -9.90
C ALA A 112 -29.78 25.49 -11.20
N LEU A 113 -29.05 25.23 -12.29
CA LEU A 113 -29.62 24.80 -13.58
C LEU A 113 -30.35 23.45 -13.49
N MET A 114 -29.81 22.49 -12.74
CA MET A 114 -30.45 21.19 -12.54
C MET A 114 -31.76 21.30 -11.73
N ARG A 115 -31.78 22.17 -10.71
CA ARG A 115 -32.96 22.36 -9.83
C ARG A 115 -34.09 23.15 -10.48
N SER A 116 -33.79 23.98 -11.49
CA SER A 116 -34.83 24.72 -12.22
C SER A 116 -35.54 23.90 -13.29
N GLY A 117 -35.13 22.66 -13.52
CA GLY A 117 -35.71 21.78 -14.56
C GLY A 117 -35.18 22.04 -15.97
N GLU A 118 -34.19 22.92 -16.15
CA GLU A 118 -33.59 23.25 -17.45
C GLU A 118 -32.49 22.25 -17.82
N HIS A 119 -32.87 20.98 -17.93
CA HIS A 119 -31.94 19.86 -18.06
C HIS A 119 -31.07 19.92 -19.34
N ASP A 120 -31.60 20.45 -20.44
CA ASP A 120 -30.85 20.55 -21.70
C ASP A 120 -29.76 21.63 -21.61
N VAL A 121 -30.05 22.76 -20.95
CA VAL A 121 -29.08 23.83 -20.70
C VAL A 121 -28.04 23.40 -19.67
N ALA A 122 -28.45 22.68 -18.62
CA ALA A 122 -27.54 22.08 -17.64
C ALA A 122 -26.55 21.12 -18.32
N ARG A 123 -27.05 20.21 -19.18
CA ARG A 123 -26.20 19.26 -19.91
C ARG A 123 -25.21 19.99 -20.83
N ALA A 124 -25.67 20.99 -21.59
CA ALA A 124 -24.80 21.77 -22.47
C ALA A 124 -23.71 22.53 -21.69
N TYR A 125 -24.05 23.09 -20.52
CA TYR A 125 -23.09 23.77 -19.65
C TYR A 125 -22.00 22.81 -19.14
N VAL A 126 -22.39 21.63 -18.64
CA VAL A 126 -21.46 20.60 -18.15
C VAL A 126 -20.52 20.11 -19.25
N LEU A 127 -21.05 19.81 -20.44
CA LEU A 127 -20.24 19.37 -21.58
C LEU A 127 -19.23 20.45 -22.02
N TYR A 128 -19.64 21.71 -22.04
CA TYR A 128 -18.74 22.83 -22.36
C TYR A 128 -17.65 23.01 -21.28
N ARG A 129 -17.99 22.87 -19.99
CA ARG A 129 -17.03 22.90 -18.88
C ARG A 129 -16.00 21.78 -19.02
N GLU A 130 -16.45 20.55 -19.30
CA GLU A 130 -15.61 19.38 -19.47
C GLU A 130 -14.67 19.51 -20.68
N GLN A 131 -15.19 19.97 -21.84
CA GLN A 131 -14.37 20.22 -23.03
C GLN A 131 -13.27 21.25 -22.74
N ARG A 132 -13.60 22.36 -22.06
CA ARG A 132 -12.61 23.37 -21.66
C ARG A 132 -11.62 22.87 -20.62
N ASN A 133 -12.02 21.94 -19.75
CA ASN A 133 -11.09 21.28 -18.83
C ASN A 133 -10.12 20.37 -19.60
N ARG A 134 -10.62 19.62 -20.59
CA ARG A 134 -9.81 18.74 -21.44
C ARG A 134 -8.80 19.53 -22.29
N GLU A 135 -9.24 20.62 -22.92
CA GLU A 135 -8.35 21.53 -23.69
C GLU A 135 -7.21 22.11 -22.83
N ARG A 136 -7.47 22.34 -21.53
CA ARG A 136 -6.46 22.85 -20.59
C ARG A 136 -5.55 21.73 -20.07
N ALA A 137 -6.07 20.53 -19.88
CA ALA A 137 -5.26 19.36 -19.53
C ALA A 137 -4.29 18.98 -20.65
N THR A 138 -4.65 19.25 -21.92
CA THR A 138 -3.75 19.08 -23.07
C THR A 138 -2.80 20.24 -23.31
N ALA A 139 -3.00 21.38 -22.63
CA ALA A 139 -2.02 22.48 -22.66
C ALA A 139 -0.84 22.09 -21.76
N VAL A 140 0.36 22.08 -22.34
CA VAL A 140 1.61 21.67 -21.66
C VAL A 140 1.79 22.52 -20.39
N PRO A 141 1.91 21.91 -19.20
CA PRO A 141 2.24 22.65 -17.98
C PRO A 141 3.60 23.33 -18.18
N ALA A 142 3.76 24.54 -17.64
CA ALA A 142 5.08 25.13 -17.48
C ALA A 142 5.99 24.13 -16.76
N ALA A 143 7.21 23.93 -17.27
CA ALA A 143 8.17 22.91 -16.83
C ALA A 143 8.16 22.76 -15.30
N ALA A 144 7.80 21.57 -14.83
CA ALA A 144 7.87 21.23 -13.42
C ALA A 144 9.29 21.52 -12.92
N ALA A 145 9.40 22.22 -11.79
CA ALA A 145 10.68 22.49 -11.16
C ALA A 145 11.45 21.17 -11.00
N ALA A 146 12.71 21.15 -11.45
CA ALA A 146 13.56 19.97 -11.32
C ALA A 146 13.72 19.65 -9.83
N LEU A 147 13.20 18.50 -9.40
CA LEU A 147 13.35 18.01 -8.03
C LEU A 147 14.82 17.71 -7.76
N ASN A 148 15.36 18.18 -6.64
CA ASN A 148 16.69 17.81 -6.18
C ASN A 148 16.59 16.67 -5.17
N VAL A 149 17.53 15.74 -5.27
CA VAL A 149 17.67 14.57 -4.39
C VAL A 149 18.95 14.71 -3.59
N ASN A 150 18.88 14.38 -2.32
CA ASN A 150 19.99 14.38 -1.41
C ASN A 150 20.73 13.02 -1.44
N HIS A 151 22.01 13.08 -1.79
CA HIS A 151 22.97 11.99 -1.70
C HIS A 151 23.93 12.27 -0.55
N ASP A 152 23.59 11.81 0.65
CA ASP A 152 24.45 11.89 1.86
C ASP A 152 25.04 13.28 2.12
N GLY A 153 24.22 14.32 1.95
CA GLY A 153 24.57 15.73 2.15
C GLY A 153 24.81 16.52 0.86
N SER A 154 24.88 15.87 -0.30
CA SER A 154 25.01 16.52 -1.61
C SER A 154 23.68 16.54 -2.36
N LEU A 155 23.14 17.74 -2.62
CA LEU A 155 21.96 17.90 -3.47
C LEU A 155 22.35 17.78 -4.95
N ARG A 156 21.67 16.88 -5.66
CA ARG A 156 21.82 16.69 -7.11
C ARG A 156 20.43 16.66 -7.77
N PRO A 157 20.29 17.11 -9.02
CA PRO A 157 19.02 16.97 -9.74
C PRO A 157 18.61 15.48 -9.82
N LEU A 158 17.31 15.20 -9.66
CA LEU A 158 16.77 13.86 -9.85
C LEU A 158 17.03 13.39 -11.28
N ASP A 159 17.76 12.30 -11.43
CA ASP A 159 17.91 11.62 -12.71
C ASP A 159 16.65 10.80 -13.00
N VAL A 160 15.68 11.45 -13.66
CA VAL A 160 14.42 10.83 -14.06
C VAL A 160 14.68 9.70 -15.05
N ALA A 161 15.66 9.82 -15.95
CA ALA A 161 15.94 8.80 -16.95
C ALA A 161 16.48 7.52 -16.29
N ALA A 162 17.38 7.64 -15.31
CA ALA A 162 17.85 6.51 -14.54
C ALA A 162 16.73 5.84 -13.72
N LEU A 163 15.82 6.63 -13.12
CA LEU A 163 14.67 6.09 -12.41
C LEU A 163 13.71 5.35 -13.36
N THR A 164 13.43 5.92 -14.53
CA THR A 164 12.60 5.28 -15.56
C THR A 164 13.21 3.96 -16.01
N GLY A 165 14.51 3.92 -16.32
CA GLY A 165 15.21 2.70 -16.71
C GLY A 165 15.13 1.58 -15.66
N LYS A 166 15.17 1.95 -14.36
CA LYS A 166 14.98 0.98 -13.26
C LYS A 166 13.57 0.39 -13.23
N ILE A 167 12.57 1.24 -13.42
CA ILE A 167 11.17 0.80 -13.48
C ILE A 167 10.96 -0.09 -14.72
N GLU A 168 11.50 0.29 -15.88
CA GLU A 168 11.46 -0.50 -17.11
C GLU A 168 12.09 -1.90 -16.93
N ALA A 169 13.27 -1.96 -16.32
CA ALA A 169 13.93 -3.22 -16.00
C ALA A 169 13.05 -4.10 -15.08
N ALA A 170 12.42 -3.50 -14.06
CA ALA A 170 11.50 -4.23 -13.18
C ALA A 170 10.23 -4.72 -13.91
N CYS A 171 9.75 -4.00 -14.93
CA CYS A 171 8.56 -4.35 -15.71
C CYS A 171 8.81 -5.40 -16.81
N THR A 172 10.08 -5.70 -17.12
CA THR A 172 10.45 -6.56 -18.25
C THR A 172 9.80 -7.95 -18.18
N GLY A 173 9.13 -8.38 -19.24
CA GLY A 173 8.54 -9.73 -19.34
C GLY A 173 7.25 -9.95 -18.54
N LEU A 174 6.58 -8.89 -18.07
CA LEU A 174 5.34 -8.98 -17.28
C LEU A 174 4.05 -8.62 -18.08
N GLY A 175 4.18 -8.43 -19.39
CA GLY A 175 3.06 -8.14 -20.29
C GLY A 175 2.60 -6.68 -20.29
N ASP A 176 1.55 -6.39 -21.08
CA ASP A 176 1.10 -5.02 -21.38
C ASP A 176 0.30 -4.36 -20.25
N ALA A 177 -0.13 -5.13 -19.24
CA ALA A 177 -0.88 -4.60 -18.09
C ALA A 177 -0.01 -3.72 -17.16
N VAL A 178 1.31 -3.89 -17.23
CA VAL A 178 2.26 -3.15 -16.42
C VAL A 178 2.74 -1.91 -17.19
N GLU A 179 2.38 -0.73 -16.70
CA GLU A 179 2.73 0.54 -17.32
C GLU A 179 3.75 1.31 -16.48
N VAL A 180 4.96 1.47 -17.02
CA VAL A 180 6.06 2.24 -16.42
C VAL A 180 5.61 3.67 -16.08
N GLY A 181 4.86 4.31 -16.98
CA GLY A 181 4.38 5.68 -16.79
C GLY A 181 3.47 5.86 -15.58
N LYS A 182 2.66 4.85 -15.22
CA LYS A 182 1.80 4.89 -14.03
C LYS A 182 2.62 4.88 -12.75
N ILE A 183 3.64 4.02 -12.68
CA ILE A 183 4.55 3.94 -11.53
C ILE A 183 5.32 5.25 -11.41
N LEU A 184 5.99 5.68 -12.49
CA LEU A 184 6.79 6.89 -12.51
C LEU A 184 5.97 8.14 -12.14
N GLY A 185 4.78 8.29 -12.71
CA GLY A 185 3.90 9.42 -12.42
C GLY A 185 3.46 9.48 -10.95
N ARG A 186 3.18 8.32 -10.33
CA ARG A 186 2.88 8.24 -8.88
C ARG A 186 4.12 8.53 -8.04
N THR A 187 5.27 7.96 -8.39
CA THR A 187 6.53 8.21 -7.69
C THR A 187 6.86 9.70 -7.68
N LEU A 188 6.90 10.36 -8.85
CA LEU A 188 7.25 11.78 -8.95
C LEU A 188 6.27 12.70 -8.22
N LYS A 189 4.99 12.32 -8.14
CA LYS A 189 3.96 13.10 -7.43
C LYS A 189 4.16 13.09 -5.91
N ASP A 190 4.69 12.02 -5.36
CA ASP A 190 4.86 11.84 -3.91
C ASP A 190 6.23 12.32 -3.41
N LEU A 191 7.14 12.72 -4.32
CA LEU A 191 8.45 13.27 -3.97
C LEU A 191 8.37 14.78 -3.68
N TYR A 192 9.19 15.23 -2.73
CA TYR A 192 9.43 16.63 -2.42
C TYR A 192 10.89 17.00 -2.67
N ASP A 193 11.18 18.30 -2.82
CA ASP A 193 12.54 18.79 -3.07
C ASP A 193 13.46 18.55 -1.86
N GLY A 194 14.64 17.99 -2.11
CA GLY A 194 15.61 17.62 -1.08
C GLY A 194 15.42 16.24 -0.45
N VAL A 195 14.53 15.41 -1.01
CA VAL A 195 14.31 14.02 -0.56
C VAL A 195 15.59 13.17 -0.66
N MET A 196 15.79 12.25 0.28
CA MET A 196 16.93 11.33 0.26
C MET A 196 16.81 10.31 -0.86
N VAL A 197 17.94 9.93 -1.49
CA VAL A 197 17.96 8.93 -2.57
C VAL A 197 17.38 7.57 -2.15
N THR A 198 17.56 7.20 -0.89
CA THR A 198 16.98 5.97 -0.31
C THR A 198 15.45 6.04 -0.22
N GLU A 199 14.90 7.22 0.07
CA GLU A 199 13.47 7.47 0.09
C GLU A 199 12.88 7.48 -1.33
N VAL A 200 13.60 7.99 -2.33
CA VAL A 200 13.18 7.89 -3.75
C VAL A 200 12.93 6.44 -4.15
N ARG A 201 13.84 5.54 -3.77
CA ARG A 201 13.70 4.10 -4.06
C ARG A 201 12.51 3.48 -3.32
N LYS A 202 12.26 3.86 -2.06
CA LYS A 202 11.09 3.40 -1.30
C LYS A 202 9.78 3.92 -1.90
N CYS A 203 9.73 5.19 -2.33
CA CYS A 203 8.57 5.76 -3.01
C CYS A 203 8.23 4.99 -4.30
N ALA A 204 9.23 4.57 -5.08
CA ALA A 204 9.00 3.74 -6.26
C ALA A 204 8.34 2.38 -5.92
N ILE A 205 8.80 1.73 -4.84
CA ILE A 205 8.20 0.49 -4.35
C ILE A 205 6.76 0.71 -3.90
N LEU A 206 6.49 1.75 -3.10
CA LEU A 206 5.14 2.05 -2.61
C LEU A 206 4.18 2.42 -3.76
N ALA A 207 4.67 3.17 -4.75
CA ALA A 207 3.92 3.50 -5.95
C ALA A 207 3.54 2.24 -6.74
N ALA A 208 4.48 1.33 -7.00
CA ALA A 208 4.22 0.05 -7.67
C ALA A 208 3.28 -0.84 -6.85
N ARG A 209 3.47 -0.91 -5.52
CA ARG A 209 2.64 -1.69 -4.60
C ARG A 209 1.17 -1.25 -4.65
N SER A 210 0.91 0.06 -4.76
CA SER A 210 -0.45 0.60 -4.84
C SER A 210 -1.20 0.15 -6.10
N LEU A 211 -0.50 -0.33 -7.13
CA LEU A 211 -1.08 -0.80 -8.39
C LEU A 211 -1.38 -2.31 -8.40
N ILE A 212 -0.99 -3.04 -7.35
CA ILE A 212 -1.27 -4.49 -7.21
C ILE A 212 -2.79 -4.76 -7.20
N GLU A 213 -3.60 -3.82 -6.69
CA GLU A 213 -5.05 -3.93 -6.71
C GLU A 213 -5.63 -3.86 -8.14
N GLN A 214 -4.92 -3.23 -9.08
CA GLN A 214 -5.35 -3.08 -10.47
C GLN A 214 -4.95 -4.30 -11.29
N ASP A 215 -3.72 -4.78 -11.09
CA ASP A 215 -3.23 -6.00 -11.73
C ASP A 215 -2.19 -6.72 -10.85
N PRO A 216 -2.30 -8.05 -10.66
CA PRO A 216 -1.35 -8.81 -9.84
C PRO A 216 0.09 -8.80 -10.38
N ALA A 217 0.34 -8.50 -11.66
CA ALA A 217 1.67 -8.41 -12.24
C ALA A 217 2.52 -7.33 -11.57
N TYR A 218 1.90 -6.25 -11.06
CA TYR A 218 2.60 -5.24 -10.24
C TYR A 218 3.21 -5.82 -8.96
N GLY A 219 2.74 -6.99 -8.49
CA GLY A 219 3.35 -7.72 -7.37
C GLY A 219 4.79 -8.13 -7.67
N TYR A 220 5.06 -8.61 -8.89
CA TYR A 220 6.41 -8.94 -9.34
C TYR A 220 7.25 -7.69 -9.60
N VAL A 221 6.68 -6.63 -10.17
CA VAL A 221 7.39 -5.35 -10.35
C VAL A 221 7.86 -4.80 -9.00
N THR A 222 6.95 -4.80 -8.02
CA THR A 222 7.23 -4.31 -6.67
C THR A 222 8.31 -5.17 -6.00
N ALA A 223 8.27 -6.50 -6.18
CA ALA A 223 9.32 -7.40 -5.70
C ALA A 223 10.68 -7.10 -6.35
N ARG A 224 10.72 -6.86 -7.67
CA ARG A 224 11.96 -6.56 -8.39
C ARG A 224 12.54 -5.19 -8.01
N LEU A 225 11.71 -4.20 -7.75
CA LEU A 225 12.17 -2.91 -7.21
C LEU A 225 12.72 -3.07 -5.78
N LEU A 226 12.07 -3.87 -4.94
CA LEU A 226 12.57 -4.21 -3.61
C LEU A 226 13.90 -4.97 -3.69
N LEU A 227 14.01 -5.96 -4.57
CA LEU A 227 15.23 -6.73 -4.81
C LEU A 227 16.40 -5.83 -5.17
N ASN A 228 16.19 -4.87 -6.09
CA ASN A 228 17.24 -3.90 -6.44
C ASN A 228 17.74 -3.14 -5.21
N ASN A 229 16.85 -2.72 -4.30
CA ASN A 229 17.25 -2.06 -3.07
C ASN A 229 18.06 -2.98 -2.15
N ILE A 230 17.64 -4.24 -2.01
CA ILE A 230 18.34 -5.25 -1.22
C ILE A 230 19.75 -5.48 -1.78
N CYS A 231 19.87 -5.64 -3.10
CA CYS A 231 21.16 -5.78 -3.77
C CYS A 231 22.06 -4.56 -3.52
N CYS A 232 21.53 -3.35 -3.63
CA CYS A 232 22.28 -2.12 -3.34
C CYS A 232 22.77 -2.07 -1.89
N GLU A 233 21.92 -2.45 -0.93
CA GLU A 233 22.28 -2.44 0.49
C GLU A 233 23.40 -3.45 0.80
N ILE A 234 23.32 -4.65 0.22
CA ILE A 234 24.22 -5.76 0.53
C ILE A 234 25.53 -5.66 -0.26
N LEU A 235 25.44 -5.41 -1.56
CA LEU A 235 26.61 -5.33 -2.46
C LEU A 235 27.29 -3.95 -2.40
N GLY A 236 26.57 -2.91 -1.98
CA GLY A 236 27.07 -1.53 -1.92
C GLY A 236 27.07 -0.81 -3.27
N GLU A 237 26.58 -1.44 -4.32
CA GLU A 237 26.51 -0.89 -5.67
C GLU A 237 25.19 -1.27 -6.36
N GLU A 238 24.82 -0.50 -7.38
CA GLU A 238 23.69 -0.83 -8.24
C GLU A 238 24.14 -1.86 -9.28
N VAL A 239 23.44 -2.99 -9.34
CA VAL A 239 23.78 -4.11 -10.23
C VAL A 239 22.57 -4.44 -11.09
N VAL A 240 22.79 -4.56 -12.40
CA VAL A 240 21.75 -5.02 -13.32
C VAL A 240 21.57 -6.54 -13.23
N GLN A 241 20.35 -7.02 -13.46
CA GLN A 241 20.02 -8.43 -13.29
C GLN A 241 20.93 -9.40 -14.09
N SER A 242 21.40 -9.00 -15.27
CA SER A 242 22.31 -9.80 -16.10
C SER A 242 23.68 -10.04 -15.45
N GLU A 243 24.12 -9.15 -14.56
CA GLU A 243 25.40 -9.26 -13.85
C GLU A 243 25.28 -10.01 -12.53
N MET A 244 24.06 -10.27 -12.05
CA MET A 244 23.82 -10.90 -10.75
C MET A 244 24.43 -12.29 -10.64
N ALA A 245 24.49 -13.07 -11.73
CA ALA A 245 25.16 -14.38 -11.72
C ALA A 245 26.65 -14.26 -11.33
N THR A 246 27.34 -13.26 -11.89
CA THR A 246 28.75 -13.00 -11.55
C THR A 246 28.87 -12.45 -10.13
N ARG A 247 27.96 -11.55 -9.73
CA ARG A 247 27.97 -10.99 -8.38
C ARG A 247 27.70 -12.02 -7.30
N TYR A 248 26.78 -12.96 -7.50
CA TYR A 248 26.56 -14.06 -6.58
C TYR A 248 27.83 -14.91 -6.40
N ALA A 249 28.54 -15.21 -7.48
CA ALA A 249 29.79 -15.96 -7.43
C ALA A 249 30.85 -15.29 -6.54
N ASP A 250 30.99 -13.96 -6.66
CA ASP A 250 31.96 -13.17 -5.87
C ASP A 250 31.51 -12.90 -4.43
N TYR A 251 30.21 -12.72 -4.24
CA TYR A 251 29.60 -12.35 -2.95
C TYR A 251 29.45 -13.55 -2.02
N PHE A 252 29.05 -14.71 -2.53
CA PHE A 252 28.63 -15.84 -1.69
C PHE A 252 29.73 -16.34 -0.74
N PRO A 253 30.99 -16.55 -1.18
CA PRO A 253 32.07 -16.94 -0.25
C PRO A 253 32.36 -15.87 0.81
N LYS A 254 32.26 -14.58 0.45
CA LYS A 254 32.45 -13.45 1.37
C LYS A 254 31.33 -13.39 2.41
N PHE A 255 30.10 -13.67 1.99
CA PHE A 255 28.94 -13.79 2.87
C PHE A 255 29.14 -14.89 3.91
N ILE A 256 29.52 -16.10 3.51
CA ILE A 256 29.76 -17.21 4.45
C ILE A 256 30.84 -16.83 5.46
N LYS A 257 31.96 -16.28 4.99
CA LYS A 257 33.05 -15.83 5.86
C LYS A 257 32.58 -14.77 6.87
N ARG A 258 31.90 -13.72 6.41
CA ARG A 258 31.37 -12.64 7.26
C ARG A 258 30.34 -13.16 8.26
N GLY A 259 29.47 -14.09 7.85
CA GLY A 259 28.47 -14.68 8.72
C GLY A 259 29.08 -15.56 9.82
N ILE A 260 30.18 -16.25 9.53
CA ILE A 260 30.95 -17.01 10.53
C ILE A 260 31.66 -16.06 11.49
N GLU A 261 32.34 -15.02 10.99
CA GLU A 261 33.03 -14.00 11.80
C GLU A 261 32.06 -13.25 12.73
N ALA A 262 30.83 -13.00 12.29
CA ALA A 262 29.77 -12.39 13.09
C ALA A 262 29.05 -13.40 14.02
N GLU A 263 29.51 -14.64 14.11
CA GLU A 263 28.92 -15.73 14.90
C GLU A 263 27.46 -16.07 14.55
N LEU A 264 26.98 -15.69 13.36
CA LEU A 264 25.64 -15.99 12.87
C LEU A 264 25.58 -17.38 12.24
N LEU A 265 26.66 -17.79 11.57
CA LEU A 265 26.75 -19.05 10.85
C LEU A 265 27.61 -20.08 11.59
N ASN A 266 27.32 -21.37 11.34
CA ASN A 266 28.15 -22.47 11.79
C ASN A 266 29.47 -22.52 10.99
N GLU A 267 30.60 -22.62 11.69
CA GLU A 267 31.94 -22.73 11.10
C GLU A 267 32.09 -23.92 10.13
N GLU A 268 31.34 -25.00 10.35
CA GLU A 268 31.32 -26.17 9.46
C GLU A 268 30.87 -25.84 8.03
N LEU A 269 30.09 -24.76 7.84
CA LEU A 269 29.72 -24.29 6.49
C LEU A 269 30.94 -23.86 5.67
N GLY A 270 32.04 -23.47 6.32
CA GLY A 270 33.29 -23.13 5.64
C GLY A 270 34.03 -24.33 5.04
N ARG A 271 33.60 -25.57 5.33
CA ARG A 271 34.21 -26.80 4.79
C ARG A 271 33.67 -27.23 3.43
N PHE A 272 32.58 -26.62 2.96
CA PHE A 272 32.04 -26.86 1.62
C PHE A 272 32.95 -26.24 0.55
N ASP A 273 32.84 -26.73 -0.68
CA ASP A 273 33.43 -26.08 -1.84
C ASP A 273 32.56 -24.87 -2.23
N LEU A 274 32.82 -23.73 -1.57
CA LEU A 274 32.06 -22.50 -1.77
C LEU A 274 32.14 -21.99 -3.22
N ALA A 275 33.22 -22.29 -3.96
CA ALA A 275 33.32 -21.89 -5.36
C ALA A 275 32.37 -22.71 -6.24
N ARG A 276 32.31 -24.03 -6.02
CA ARG A 276 31.36 -24.92 -6.69
C ARG A 276 29.91 -24.55 -6.35
N LEU A 277 29.61 -24.28 -5.08
CA LEU A 277 28.27 -23.88 -4.66
C LEU A 277 27.86 -22.52 -5.22
N ALA A 278 28.77 -21.55 -5.25
CA ALA A 278 28.47 -20.22 -5.79
C ALA A 278 28.14 -20.27 -7.30
N GLN A 279 28.80 -21.15 -8.05
CA GLN A 279 28.49 -21.41 -9.47
C GLN A 279 27.12 -22.07 -9.68
N ALA A 280 26.59 -22.75 -8.66
CA ALA A 280 25.28 -23.39 -8.72
C ALA A 280 24.12 -22.41 -8.45
N LEU A 281 24.39 -21.18 -8.01
CA LEU A 281 23.36 -20.18 -7.73
C LEU A 281 22.75 -19.65 -9.04
N GLU A 282 21.42 -19.72 -9.12
CA GLU A 282 20.63 -19.32 -10.29
C GLU A 282 19.99 -17.95 -10.03
N ALA A 283 20.68 -16.87 -10.43
CA ALA A 283 20.26 -15.48 -10.18
C ALA A 283 18.89 -15.12 -10.77
N GLU A 284 18.50 -15.76 -11.87
CA GLU A 284 17.19 -15.59 -12.52
C GLU A 284 16.00 -15.96 -11.62
N ARG A 285 16.22 -16.84 -10.62
CA ARG A 285 15.18 -17.22 -9.65
C ARG A 285 14.80 -16.08 -8.71
N ASP A 286 15.63 -15.04 -8.59
CA ASP A 286 15.24 -13.83 -7.85
C ASP A 286 14.01 -13.13 -8.46
N LEU A 287 13.77 -13.31 -9.76
CA LEU A 287 12.64 -12.72 -10.46
C LEU A 287 11.32 -13.48 -10.24
N GLN A 288 11.35 -14.65 -9.60
CA GLN A 288 10.17 -15.47 -9.30
C GLN A 288 9.40 -14.96 -8.08
N PHE A 289 10.02 -14.11 -7.25
CA PHE A 289 9.38 -13.60 -6.05
C PHE A 289 8.22 -12.65 -6.36
N ASN A 290 7.11 -12.88 -5.67
CA ASN A 290 6.10 -11.86 -5.47
C ASN A 290 6.45 -11.00 -4.24
N TYR A 291 5.95 -9.76 -4.18
CA TYR A 291 6.34 -8.75 -3.19
C TYR A 291 6.21 -9.24 -1.75
N LEU A 292 5.08 -9.85 -1.39
CA LEU A 292 4.85 -10.35 -0.03
C LEU A 292 5.89 -11.41 0.38
N GLY A 293 6.29 -12.27 -0.55
CA GLY A 293 7.28 -13.32 -0.31
C GLY A 293 8.65 -12.72 -0.02
N LEU A 294 9.13 -11.84 -0.91
CA LEU A 294 10.43 -11.19 -0.73
C LEU A 294 10.47 -10.28 0.50
N GLN A 295 9.42 -9.49 0.73
CA GLN A 295 9.29 -8.64 1.92
C GLN A 295 9.34 -9.47 3.20
N THR A 296 8.64 -10.62 3.23
CA THR A 296 8.67 -11.52 4.38
C THR A 296 10.08 -12.04 4.67
N LEU A 297 10.83 -12.44 3.63
CA LEU A 297 12.20 -12.90 3.79
C LEU A 297 13.12 -11.78 4.27
N PHE A 298 13.01 -10.59 3.66
CA PHE A 298 13.80 -9.43 4.04
C PHE A 298 13.56 -9.00 5.50
N ASP A 299 12.30 -8.90 5.91
CA ASP A 299 11.95 -8.41 7.24
C ASP A 299 12.40 -9.37 8.35
N ARG A 300 12.30 -10.68 8.12
CA ARG A 300 12.38 -11.68 9.19
C ARG A 300 13.46 -12.74 9.02
N TYR A 301 13.83 -13.13 7.81
CA TYR A 301 14.65 -14.34 7.58
C TYR A 301 16.09 -14.04 7.18
N PHE A 302 16.32 -12.99 6.39
CA PHE A 302 17.66 -12.65 5.94
C PHE A 302 18.53 -12.20 7.11
N LEU A 303 19.71 -12.79 7.19
CA LEU A 303 20.69 -12.44 8.21
C LEU A 303 21.12 -10.97 8.09
N HIS A 304 21.36 -10.35 9.25
CA HIS A 304 21.82 -8.97 9.36
C HIS A 304 22.87 -8.80 10.45
N VAL A 305 23.70 -7.78 10.29
CA VAL A 305 24.68 -7.32 11.28
C VAL A 305 24.41 -5.84 11.49
N GLU A 306 24.18 -5.42 12.73
CA GLU A 306 23.84 -4.02 13.06
C GLU A 306 22.70 -3.47 12.20
N GLU A 307 21.59 -4.24 12.13
CA GLU A 307 20.39 -3.98 11.31
C GLU A 307 20.58 -4.00 9.78
N ARG A 308 21.83 -3.96 9.28
CA ARG A 308 22.13 -4.06 7.85
C ARG A 308 22.10 -5.49 7.38
N ARG A 309 21.30 -5.77 6.34
CA ARG A 309 21.23 -7.11 5.75
C ARG A 309 22.56 -7.49 5.14
N ILE A 310 22.90 -8.77 5.26
CA ILE A 310 24.11 -9.34 4.69
C ILE A 310 23.82 -10.52 3.77
N GLU A 311 22.56 -10.94 3.64
CA GLU A 311 22.12 -12.15 2.95
C GLU A 311 21.18 -11.85 1.77
N LEU A 312 21.56 -12.30 0.58
CA LEU A 312 20.75 -12.24 -0.64
C LEU A 312 19.81 -13.46 -0.79
N PRO A 313 18.73 -13.38 -1.58
CA PRO A 313 17.73 -14.45 -1.66
C PRO A 313 18.28 -15.82 -2.10
N GLN A 314 19.14 -15.89 -3.12
CA GLN A 314 19.72 -17.19 -3.51
C GLN A 314 20.73 -17.72 -2.47
N ALA A 315 21.46 -16.82 -1.81
CA ALA A 315 22.37 -17.19 -0.73
C ALA A 315 21.62 -17.72 0.49
N PHE A 316 20.45 -17.17 0.79
CA PHE A 316 19.54 -17.67 1.82
C PHE A 316 19.14 -19.13 1.57
N PHE A 317 18.67 -19.46 0.37
CA PHE A 317 18.30 -20.85 0.06
C PHE A 317 19.50 -21.78 0.09
N MET A 318 20.66 -21.32 -0.42
CA MET A 318 21.88 -22.13 -0.39
C MET A 318 22.38 -22.34 1.05
N ARG A 319 22.31 -21.33 1.94
CA ARG A 319 22.63 -21.51 3.37
C ARG A 319 21.75 -22.58 3.99
N VAL A 320 20.44 -22.53 3.76
CA VAL A 320 19.51 -23.52 4.31
C VAL A 320 19.86 -24.91 3.80
N ALA A 321 20.13 -25.04 2.50
CA ALA A 321 20.51 -26.30 1.87
C ALA A 321 21.83 -26.87 2.41
N MET A 322 22.86 -26.04 2.56
CA MET A 322 24.14 -26.43 3.15
C MET A 322 23.97 -26.90 4.59
N GLY A 323 23.17 -26.17 5.40
CA GLY A 323 22.91 -26.53 6.78
C GLY A 323 22.23 -27.90 6.93
N LEU A 324 21.35 -28.25 6.00
CA LEU A 324 20.71 -29.58 5.94
C LEU A 324 21.66 -30.67 5.44
N ALA A 325 22.59 -30.34 4.54
CA ALA A 325 23.55 -31.27 3.96
C ALA A 325 24.82 -31.49 4.80
N LEU A 326 24.94 -30.87 5.98
CA LEU A 326 26.17 -30.89 6.80
C LEU A 326 26.69 -32.30 7.14
N ASN A 327 25.84 -33.32 7.20
CA ASN A 327 26.25 -34.69 7.53
C ASN A 327 26.08 -35.69 6.38
N GLU A 328 25.81 -35.19 5.17
CA GLU A 328 25.73 -36.02 3.98
C GLU A 328 27.12 -36.52 3.54
N VAL A 329 27.14 -37.63 2.81
CA VAL A 329 28.40 -38.22 2.30
C VAL A 329 29.03 -37.31 1.23
N ASP A 330 28.22 -36.87 0.26
CA ASP A 330 28.58 -35.84 -0.72
C ASP A 330 27.81 -34.56 -0.40
N ARG A 331 28.36 -33.79 0.55
CA ARG A 331 27.72 -32.58 1.10
C ARG A 331 27.44 -31.56 0.01
N ASP A 332 28.39 -31.30 -0.88
CA ASP A 332 28.27 -30.31 -1.94
C ASP A 332 27.19 -30.70 -2.96
N ALA A 333 27.15 -31.96 -3.41
CA ALA A 333 26.12 -32.41 -4.33
C ALA A 333 24.71 -32.32 -3.70
N ARG A 334 24.57 -32.72 -2.44
CA ARG A 334 23.29 -32.66 -1.71
C ARG A 334 22.84 -31.23 -1.44
N ALA A 335 23.76 -30.33 -1.09
CA ALA A 335 23.46 -28.91 -0.95
C ALA A 335 22.93 -28.31 -2.26
N ILE A 336 23.54 -28.63 -3.40
CA ILE A 336 23.05 -28.17 -4.72
C ILE A 336 21.65 -28.72 -5.03
N GLU A 337 21.41 -30.00 -4.74
CA GLU A 337 20.10 -30.64 -4.93
C GLU A 337 19.01 -29.97 -4.08
N PHE A 338 19.27 -29.79 -2.78
CA PHE A 338 18.33 -29.13 -1.87
C PHE A 338 18.12 -27.66 -2.23
N TYR A 339 19.18 -26.94 -2.61
CA TYR A 339 19.08 -25.56 -3.07
C TYR A 339 18.16 -25.45 -4.28
N ARG A 340 18.31 -26.32 -5.28
CA ARG A 340 17.46 -26.31 -6.48
C ARG A 340 16.00 -26.54 -6.16
N LEU A 341 15.70 -27.43 -5.21
CA LEU A 341 14.34 -27.73 -4.78
C LEU A 341 13.70 -26.55 -4.00
N LEU A 342 14.48 -25.89 -3.13
CA LEU A 342 14.00 -24.75 -2.33
C LEU A 342 13.83 -23.48 -3.17
N SER A 343 14.82 -23.16 -4.00
CA SER A 343 14.83 -21.90 -4.77
C SER A 343 13.92 -21.91 -5.99
N SER A 344 13.45 -23.08 -6.46
CA SER A 344 12.39 -23.18 -7.49
C SER A 344 10.98 -23.05 -6.90
N PHE A 345 10.86 -23.02 -5.57
CA PHE A 345 9.61 -23.07 -4.81
C PHE A 345 8.81 -24.38 -4.97
N ASP A 346 9.40 -25.45 -5.51
CA ASP A 346 8.76 -26.76 -5.62
C ASP A 346 8.48 -27.38 -4.24
N PHE A 347 9.35 -27.09 -3.27
CA PHE A 347 9.15 -27.41 -1.87
C PHE A 347 9.71 -26.29 -1.00
N MET A 348 9.05 -26.04 0.13
CA MET A 348 9.51 -25.08 1.11
C MET A 348 9.61 -25.74 2.48
N SER A 349 10.77 -25.61 3.11
CA SER A 349 10.96 -26.10 4.47
C SER A 349 10.12 -25.30 5.48
N SER A 350 9.93 -25.87 6.67
CA SER A 350 9.23 -25.19 7.75
C SER A 350 9.99 -23.93 8.21
N THR A 351 9.27 -22.96 8.79
CA THR A 351 9.83 -21.74 9.37
C THR A 351 11.09 -21.96 10.22
N PRO A 352 11.11 -22.85 11.24
CA PRO A 352 12.31 -23.05 12.06
C PRO A 352 13.50 -23.58 11.25
N THR A 353 13.27 -24.41 10.23
CA THR A 353 14.34 -24.88 9.35
C THR A 353 14.90 -23.73 8.50
N LEU A 354 14.04 -22.94 7.85
CA LEU A 354 14.47 -21.79 7.05
C LEU A 354 15.24 -20.75 7.88
N PHE A 355 14.80 -20.51 9.11
CA PHE A 355 15.40 -19.52 10.00
C PHE A 355 16.74 -19.99 10.56
N ASN A 356 16.81 -21.23 11.07
CA ASN A 356 17.94 -21.69 11.86
C ASN A 356 18.96 -22.55 11.10
N SER A 357 18.62 -23.08 9.91
CA SER A 357 19.55 -23.95 9.18
C SER A 357 20.82 -23.21 8.80
N GLY A 358 21.97 -23.85 9.06
CA GLY A 358 23.29 -23.29 8.80
C GLY A 358 23.79 -22.32 9.88
N THR A 359 23.00 -22.03 10.92
CA THR A 359 23.41 -21.20 12.06
C THR A 359 24.12 -22.02 13.15
N ARG A 360 24.83 -21.36 14.08
CA ARG A 360 25.55 -22.03 15.18
C ARG A 360 24.65 -22.94 16.04
N ARG A 361 23.37 -22.57 16.20
CA ARG A 361 22.37 -23.37 16.92
C ARG A 361 21.15 -23.61 16.03
N SER A 362 21.27 -24.65 15.21
CA SER A 362 20.26 -25.04 14.23
C SER A 362 19.06 -25.75 14.90
N GLN A 363 18.15 -25.01 15.54
CA GLN A 363 16.86 -25.56 15.97
C GLN A 363 15.90 -25.67 14.78
N LEU A 364 15.95 -26.80 14.07
CA LEU A 364 15.24 -27.00 12.81
C LEU A 364 13.76 -27.35 12.97
N SER A 365 13.37 -27.79 14.16
CA SER A 365 12.00 -28.16 14.52
C SER A 365 11.54 -27.34 15.72
N SER A 366 10.25 -27.01 15.75
CA SER A 366 9.67 -26.19 16.82
C SER A 366 8.30 -26.67 17.27
N CYS A 367 7.88 -27.91 16.94
CA CYS A 367 6.60 -28.46 17.38
C CYS A 367 6.86 -29.68 18.24
N TYR A 368 6.40 -29.66 19.48
CA TYR A 368 6.67 -30.71 20.46
C TYR A 368 5.38 -31.18 21.12
N LEU A 369 5.35 -32.45 21.50
CA LEU A 369 4.26 -33.07 22.24
C LEU A 369 4.80 -33.63 23.55
N THR A 370 4.10 -33.36 24.65
CA THR A 370 4.41 -33.89 25.98
C THR A 370 3.16 -34.50 26.61
N THR A 371 3.34 -35.45 27.54
CA THR A 371 2.28 -35.97 28.40
C THR A 371 2.68 -35.76 29.85
N VAL A 372 1.78 -35.20 30.64
CA VAL A 372 2.05 -34.78 32.02
C VAL A 372 1.70 -35.92 32.97
N ALA A 373 2.61 -36.26 33.87
CA ALA A 373 2.39 -37.28 34.88
C ALA A 373 1.51 -36.77 36.05
N ASP A 374 0.79 -37.68 36.73
CA ASP A 374 -0.06 -37.35 37.89
C ASP A 374 0.71 -37.35 39.23
N ASP A 375 1.84 -36.66 39.25
CA ASP A 375 2.63 -36.40 40.45
C ASP A 375 3.27 -35.02 40.37
N LEU A 376 3.57 -34.42 41.54
CA LEU A 376 3.98 -33.03 41.58
C LEU A 376 5.34 -32.81 40.92
N ASP A 377 6.27 -33.75 41.04
CA ASP A 377 7.60 -33.64 40.43
C ASP A 377 7.46 -33.70 38.89
N GLY A 378 6.67 -34.64 38.37
CA GLY A 378 6.37 -34.75 36.95
C GLY A 378 5.64 -33.54 36.37
N ILE A 379 4.71 -32.94 37.12
CA ILE A 379 4.04 -31.69 36.72
C ILE A 379 5.05 -30.55 36.60
N TYR A 380 5.92 -30.36 37.59
CA TYR A 380 6.91 -29.27 37.56
C TYR A 380 8.02 -29.51 36.54
N GLU A 381 8.43 -30.76 36.29
CA GLU A 381 9.37 -31.07 35.21
C GLU A 381 8.75 -30.77 33.84
N ALA A 382 7.48 -31.13 33.61
CA ALA A 382 6.79 -30.76 32.37
C ALA A 382 6.70 -29.22 32.19
N LEU A 383 6.47 -28.46 33.26
CA LEU A 383 6.50 -26.99 33.21
C LEU A 383 7.90 -26.46 32.84
N LYS A 384 8.96 -27.06 33.39
CA LYS A 384 10.35 -26.72 33.07
C LYS A 384 10.69 -27.05 31.62
N GLU A 385 10.31 -28.23 31.13
CA GLU A 385 10.49 -28.62 29.73
C GLU A 385 9.76 -27.67 28.79
N ASN A 386 8.50 -27.31 29.10
CA ASN A 386 7.75 -26.32 28.34
C ASN A 386 8.49 -24.98 28.23
N ALA A 387 9.06 -24.50 29.33
CA ALA A 387 9.83 -23.27 29.34
C ALA A 387 11.11 -23.37 28.49
N LEU A 388 11.81 -24.49 28.56
CA LEU A 388 13.02 -24.74 27.77
C LEU A 388 12.73 -24.84 26.26
N LEU A 389 11.67 -25.54 25.88
CA LEU A 389 11.26 -25.70 24.47
C LEU A 389 10.71 -24.39 23.89
N SER A 390 10.01 -23.60 24.70
CA SER A 390 9.47 -22.29 24.29
C SER A 390 10.55 -21.20 24.16
N LYS A 391 11.72 -21.39 24.78
CA LYS A 391 12.85 -20.42 24.76
C LYS A 391 13.23 -19.96 23.34
N PHE A 392 13.02 -20.83 22.36
CA PHE A 392 13.31 -20.57 20.94
C PHE A 392 12.05 -20.68 20.08
N ALA A 393 10.92 -20.19 20.60
CA ALA A 393 9.61 -20.17 19.93
C ALA A 393 9.06 -21.56 19.55
N GLY A 394 9.30 -22.57 20.39
CA GLY A 394 8.64 -23.88 20.28
C GLY A 394 7.14 -23.82 20.58
N GLY A 395 6.31 -24.36 19.69
CA GLY A 395 4.91 -24.69 19.94
C GLY A 395 4.77 -26.03 20.67
N LEU A 396 3.83 -26.09 21.61
CA LEU A 396 3.68 -27.19 22.55
C LEU A 396 2.26 -27.73 22.55
N GLY A 397 2.13 -29.05 22.41
CA GLY A 397 0.90 -29.80 22.70
C GLY A 397 1.10 -30.63 23.96
N ASN A 398 0.38 -30.30 25.03
CA ASN A 398 0.53 -30.97 26.32
C ASN A 398 -0.73 -31.78 26.63
N ASP A 399 -0.58 -33.08 26.81
CA ASP A 399 -1.63 -33.95 27.31
C ASP A 399 -1.64 -33.94 28.84
N TRP A 400 -2.70 -33.38 29.41
CA TRP A 400 -2.92 -33.25 30.86
C TRP A 400 -3.88 -34.33 31.40
N SER A 401 -4.32 -35.27 30.56
CA SER A 401 -5.43 -36.16 30.89
C SER A 401 -5.15 -37.09 32.09
N ASN A 402 -3.87 -37.36 32.38
CA ASN A 402 -3.49 -38.19 33.52
C ASN A 402 -3.66 -37.45 34.86
N VAL A 403 -3.56 -36.11 34.87
CA VAL A 403 -3.61 -35.31 36.11
C VAL A 403 -4.98 -35.44 36.76
N ARG A 404 -4.97 -35.79 38.05
CA ARG A 404 -6.20 -36.13 38.78
C ARG A 404 -7.15 -34.93 38.92
N ALA A 405 -8.43 -35.18 38.65
CA ALA A 405 -9.48 -34.18 38.73
C ALA A 405 -9.78 -33.68 40.17
N LEU A 406 -10.53 -32.58 40.23
CA LEU A 406 -11.06 -31.97 41.47
C LEU A 406 -11.72 -33.01 42.37
N GLY A 407 -11.39 -32.96 43.67
CA GLY A 407 -11.97 -33.86 44.68
C GLY A 407 -11.21 -35.17 44.86
N SER A 408 -10.27 -35.51 43.97
CA SER A 408 -9.41 -36.69 44.09
C SER A 408 -8.56 -36.64 45.36
N ARG A 409 -8.43 -37.77 46.06
CA ARG A 409 -7.66 -37.85 47.31
C ARG A 409 -6.16 -37.67 47.05
N ILE A 410 -5.49 -36.83 47.85
CA ILE A 410 -4.03 -36.70 47.84
C ILE A 410 -3.45 -37.46 49.03
N LYS A 411 -2.70 -38.53 48.74
CA LYS A 411 -1.95 -39.29 49.75
C LYS A 411 -0.77 -38.41 50.22
N GLY A 412 -0.61 -38.23 51.53
CA GLY A 412 0.42 -37.36 52.13
C GLY A 412 -0.18 -36.11 52.79
N THR A 413 -0.76 -35.20 52.02
CA THR A 413 -1.41 -33.98 52.56
C THR A 413 -2.78 -34.24 53.19
N ASN A 414 -3.36 -35.43 52.96
CA ASN A 414 -4.69 -35.83 53.40
C ASN A 414 -5.82 -34.86 52.96
N GLY A 415 -5.56 -34.10 51.89
CA GLY A 415 -6.50 -33.18 51.28
C GLY A 415 -7.15 -33.73 50.01
N LYS A 416 -7.85 -32.84 49.31
CA LYS A 416 -8.45 -33.10 47.99
C LYS A 416 -7.78 -32.23 46.93
N SER A 417 -7.48 -32.80 45.78
CA SER A 417 -6.99 -32.08 44.59
C SER A 417 -7.98 -31.00 44.18
N GLN A 418 -7.47 -29.91 43.61
CA GLN A 418 -8.27 -28.83 43.02
C GLN A 418 -8.53 -29.01 41.52
N GLY A 419 -8.00 -30.09 40.93
CA GLY A 419 -8.07 -30.35 39.50
C GLY A 419 -6.81 -29.96 38.77
#